data_AF-W7SYJ4-F1
#
_entry.id   AF-W7SYJ4-F1
#
_cell.length_a   1.000
_cell.length_b   1.000
_cell.length_c   1.000
_cell.angle_alpha   90.00
_cell.angle_beta   90.00
_cell.angle_gamma   90.00
#
_symmetry.space_group_name_H-M   'P 1'
#
loop_
_entity.id
_entity.type
_entity.pdbx_description
1 polymer ?
#
loop_
_entity_poly.entity_id
_entity_poly.type
_entity_poly.pdbx_seq_one_letter_code
_entity_poly.pdbx_strand_id
1 'polypeptide(L)'
;MRQQSPGQTAEVPARFWEEYAKVRPQLVGIAARHTAGTGQAEDIVHDALLRAAHFSELDLDRLHPFLVTVVKRLCVDEARRRSTATRAHSHTKLDPLAAADPAELTCDRAEADWVASTLPRLTAYERELVALVANGHAHSDIARMLGTTPRATQTAIHRVRGKIKSWAR
;
A
#
# COMPACT_ATOMS: atom_id res chain seq x y z
N MET A 1 -19.48 -37.69 15.37
CA MET A 1 -19.09 -37.55 13.95
C MET A 1 -20.27 -36.98 13.18
N ARG A 2 -20.35 -35.64 13.01
CA ARG A 2 -21.35 -35.01 12.12
C ARG A 2 -20.76 -35.00 10.72
N GLN A 3 -21.34 -35.78 9.83
CA GLN A 3 -21.01 -35.78 8.41
C GLN A 3 -21.44 -34.42 7.85
N GLN A 4 -20.48 -33.58 7.47
CA GLN A 4 -20.73 -32.41 6.63
C GLN A 4 -20.76 -32.90 5.19
N SER A 5 -21.96 -32.89 4.59
CA SER A 5 -22.15 -33.18 3.17
C SER A 5 -21.42 -32.13 2.31
N PRO A 6 -20.68 -32.52 1.27
CA PRO A 6 -20.04 -31.59 0.37
C PRO A 6 -21.06 -31.02 -0.64
N GLY A 7 -21.16 -29.69 -0.72
CA GLY A 7 -21.58 -29.03 -1.97
C GLY A 7 -23.07 -28.71 -2.19
N GLN A 8 -23.87 -28.42 -1.15
CA GLN A 8 -25.09 -27.63 -1.39
C GLN A 8 -24.68 -26.17 -1.59
N THR A 9 -24.49 -25.76 -2.85
CA THR A 9 -24.47 -24.34 -3.21
C THR A 9 -25.81 -23.78 -2.78
N ALA A 10 -25.83 -22.91 -1.76
CA ALA A 10 -27.05 -22.26 -1.32
C ALA A 10 -27.66 -21.54 -2.54
N GLU A 11 -28.85 -21.95 -2.95
CA GLU A 11 -29.52 -21.38 -4.11
C GLU A 11 -29.90 -19.93 -3.78
N VAL A 12 -29.33 -18.98 -4.52
CA VAL A 12 -29.56 -17.55 -4.29
C VAL A 12 -30.96 -17.19 -4.79
N PRO A 13 -31.86 -16.68 -3.93
CA PRO A 13 -33.24 -16.39 -4.33
C PRO A 13 -33.32 -15.37 -5.49
N ALA A 14 -34.29 -15.50 -6.38
CA ALA A 14 -34.49 -14.55 -7.50
C ALA A 14 -34.58 -13.08 -7.05
N ARG A 15 -35.27 -12.84 -5.91
CA ARG A 15 -35.39 -11.52 -5.29
C ARG A 15 -34.04 -10.86 -4.98
N PHE A 16 -33.02 -11.64 -4.64
CA PHE A 16 -31.67 -11.10 -4.40
C PHE A 16 -31.11 -10.42 -5.64
N TRP A 17 -31.24 -11.06 -6.81
CA TRP A 17 -30.73 -10.52 -8.07
C TRP A 17 -31.47 -9.24 -8.48
N GLU A 18 -32.78 -9.20 -8.27
CA GLU A 18 -33.60 -8.01 -8.53
C GLU A 18 -33.20 -6.83 -7.63
N GLU A 19 -33.05 -7.06 -6.33
CA GLU A 19 -32.64 -6.02 -5.38
C GLU A 19 -31.20 -5.55 -5.63
N TYR A 20 -30.28 -6.49 -5.94
CA TYR A 20 -28.91 -6.14 -6.32
C TYR A 20 -28.86 -5.29 -7.60
N ALA A 21 -29.61 -5.66 -8.64
CA ALA A 21 -29.63 -4.94 -9.91
C ALA A 21 -30.04 -3.46 -9.73
N LYS A 22 -30.99 -3.19 -8.82
CA LYS A 22 -31.43 -1.82 -8.49
C LYS A 22 -30.32 -0.99 -7.86
N VAL A 23 -29.51 -1.58 -6.99
CA VAL A 23 -28.49 -0.85 -6.21
C VAL A 23 -27.10 -0.84 -6.83
N ARG A 24 -26.81 -1.75 -7.78
CA ARG A 24 -25.50 -1.89 -8.43
C ARG A 24 -24.94 -0.56 -8.96
N PRO A 25 -25.68 0.30 -9.69
CA PRO A 25 -25.13 1.56 -10.20
C PRO A 25 -24.62 2.49 -9.09
N GLN A 26 -25.35 2.55 -7.96
CA GLN A 26 -24.95 3.37 -6.81
C GLN A 26 -23.71 2.79 -6.13
N LEU A 27 -23.62 1.47 -5.99
CA LEU A 27 -22.46 0.78 -5.41
C LEU A 27 -21.19 1.01 -6.26
N VAL A 28 -21.30 0.93 -7.59
CA VAL A 28 -20.19 1.25 -8.51
C VAL A 28 -19.79 2.71 -8.37
N GLY A 29 -20.75 3.63 -8.28
CA GLY A 29 -20.46 5.06 -8.03
C GLY A 29 -19.75 5.31 -6.70
N ILE A 30 -20.11 4.58 -5.64
CA ILE A 30 -19.42 4.64 -4.34
C ILE A 30 -17.99 4.11 -4.48
N ALA A 31 -17.80 2.94 -5.10
CA ALA A 31 -16.49 2.33 -5.27
C ALA A 31 -15.55 3.21 -6.12
N ALA A 32 -16.06 3.79 -7.20
CA ALA A 32 -15.31 4.65 -8.12
C ALA A 32 -14.69 5.89 -7.44
N ARG A 33 -15.26 6.38 -6.33
CA ARG A 33 -14.69 7.50 -5.56
C ARG A 33 -13.43 7.11 -4.77
N HIS A 34 -13.14 5.82 -4.65
CA HIS A 34 -12.07 5.28 -3.83
C HIS A 34 -11.06 4.41 -4.61
N THR A 35 -11.34 4.13 -5.89
CA THR A 35 -10.49 3.33 -6.78
C THR A 35 -9.75 4.20 -7.80
N ALA A 36 -8.71 3.64 -8.42
CA ALA A 36 -7.90 4.35 -9.42
C ALA A 36 -8.55 4.35 -10.83
N GLY A 37 -9.65 3.62 -11.02
CA GLY A 37 -10.34 3.50 -12.30
C GLY A 37 -11.69 2.79 -12.19
N THR A 38 -12.45 2.82 -13.28
CA THR A 38 -13.81 2.27 -13.37
C THR A 38 -13.85 0.75 -13.30
N GLY A 39 -12.93 0.03 -13.98
CA GLY A 39 -12.86 -1.43 -13.91
C GLY A 39 -12.67 -1.95 -12.48
N GLN A 40 -11.74 -1.33 -11.73
CA GLN A 40 -11.51 -1.70 -10.33
C GLN A 40 -12.74 -1.45 -9.43
N ALA A 41 -13.56 -0.45 -9.76
CA ALA A 41 -14.80 -0.21 -9.03
C ALA A 41 -15.82 -1.33 -9.28
N GLU A 42 -15.94 -1.79 -10.52
CA GLU A 42 -16.84 -2.90 -10.87
C GLU A 42 -16.39 -4.23 -10.25
N ASP A 43 -15.08 -4.50 -10.20
CA ASP A 43 -14.51 -5.69 -9.57
C ASP A 43 -14.84 -5.73 -8.06
N ILE A 44 -14.66 -4.61 -7.36
CA ILE A 44 -15.01 -4.51 -5.93
C ILE A 44 -16.49 -4.78 -5.69
N VAL A 45 -17.37 -4.27 -6.56
CA VAL A 45 -18.81 -4.50 -6.43
C VAL A 45 -19.15 -5.96 -6.74
N HIS A 46 -18.46 -6.60 -7.69
CA HIS A 46 -18.58 -8.04 -7.94
C HIS A 46 -18.14 -8.89 -6.74
N ASP A 47 -17.01 -8.56 -6.12
CA ASP A 47 -16.56 -9.24 -4.90
C ASP A 47 -17.57 -9.09 -3.76
N ALA A 48 -18.15 -7.90 -3.60
CA ALA A 48 -19.20 -7.66 -2.62
C ALA A 48 -20.46 -8.49 -2.91
N LEU A 49 -20.86 -8.58 -4.18
CA LEU A 49 -21.97 -9.42 -4.64
C LEU A 49 -21.72 -10.89 -4.28
N LEU A 50 -20.55 -11.43 -4.62
CA LEU A 50 -20.21 -12.83 -4.33
C LEU A 50 -20.24 -13.11 -2.83
N ARG A 51 -19.72 -12.19 -2.00
CA ARG A 51 -19.79 -12.32 -0.53
C ARG A 51 -21.21 -12.29 0.00
N ALA A 52 -22.08 -11.44 -0.57
CA ALA A 52 -23.49 -11.40 -0.19
C ALA A 52 -24.23 -12.67 -0.60
N ALA A 53 -23.96 -13.19 -1.81
CA ALA A 53 -24.55 -14.42 -2.32
C ALA A 53 -24.17 -15.67 -1.49
N HIS A 54 -22.95 -15.71 -0.95
CA HIS A 54 -22.49 -16.79 -0.07
C HIS A 54 -22.98 -16.66 1.38
N PHE A 55 -23.55 -15.51 1.76
CA PHE A 55 -24.03 -15.30 3.12
C PHE A 55 -25.51 -15.68 3.24
N SER A 56 -25.76 -16.96 3.49
CA SER A 56 -27.09 -17.58 3.51
C SER A 56 -28.06 -16.99 4.55
N GLU A 57 -27.55 -16.35 5.60
CA GLU A 57 -28.34 -15.72 6.66
C GLU A 57 -28.59 -14.22 6.42
N LEU A 58 -28.24 -13.70 5.24
CA LEU A 58 -28.41 -12.29 4.92
C LEU A 58 -29.89 -11.94 4.77
N ASP A 59 -30.37 -11.06 5.63
CA ASP A 59 -31.65 -10.39 5.46
C ASP A 59 -31.65 -9.51 4.20
N LEU A 60 -32.48 -9.88 3.22
CA LEU A 60 -32.58 -9.19 1.94
C LEU A 60 -33.07 -7.74 2.08
N ASP A 61 -33.85 -7.42 3.11
CA ASP A 61 -34.29 -6.05 3.37
C ASP A 61 -33.10 -5.16 3.82
N ARG A 62 -31.99 -5.80 4.24
CA ARG A 62 -30.73 -5.15 4.61
C ARG A 62 -29.61 -5.37 3.59
N LEU A 63 -29.93 -5.90 2.40
CA LEU A 63 -28.95 -6.17 1.35
C LEU A 63 -28.18 -4.90 0.95
N HIS A 64 -28.88 -3.79 0.72
CA HIS A 64 -28.23 -2.53 0.31
C HIS A 64 -27.23 -2.00 1.36
N PRO A 65 -27.60 -1.76 2.63
CA PRO A 65 -26.64 -1.29 3.64
C PRO A 65 -25.51 -2.29 3.92
N PHE A 66 -25.79 -3.60 3.78
CA PHE A 66 -24.75 -4.63 3.83
C PHE A 66 -23.73 -4.45 2.71
N LEU A 67 -24.18 -4.37 1.45
CA LEU A 67 -23.32 -4.20 0.28
C LEU A 67 -22.52 -2.90 0.35
N VAL A 68 -23.12 -1.78 0.76
CA VAL A 68 -22.40 -0.51 0.97
C VAL A 68 -21.25 -0.68 1.97
N THR A 69 -21.49 -1.41 3.07
CA THR A 69 -20.47 -1.69 4.08
C THR A 69 -19.36 -2.55 3.53
N VAL A 70 -19.69 -3.62 2.81
CA VAL A 70 -18.71 -4.53 2.20
C VAL A 70 -17.88 -3.83 1.14
N VAL A 71 -18.51 -3.07 0.24
CA VAL A 71 -17.82 -2.28 -0.80
C VAL A 71 -16.85 -1.29 -0.17
N LYS A 72 -17.27 -0.52 0.85
CA LYS A 72 -16.36 0.42 1.55
C LYS A 72 -15.17 -0.29 2.18
N ARG A 73 -15.39 -1.45 2.81
CA ARG A 73 -14.30 -2.26 3.40
C ARG A 73 -13.34 -2.76 2.33
N LEU A 74 -13.86 -3.29 1.23
CA LEU A 74 -13.05 -3.73 0.09
C LEU A 74 -12.23 -2.59 -0.52
N CYS A 75 -12.80 -1.39 -0.67
CA CYS A 75 -12.04 -0.22 -1.12
C CYS A 75 -10.88 0.14 -0.17
N VAL A 76 -11.12 0.08 1.15
CA VAL A 76 -10.08 0.33 2.16
C VAL A 76 -9.01 -0.76 2.13
N ASP A 77 -9.41 -2.02 2.05
CA ASP A 77 -8.48 -3.16 1.97
C ASP A 77 -7.63 -3.07 0.69
N GLU A 78 -8.23 -2.67 -0.42
CA GLU A 78 -7.54 -2.46 -1.68
C GLU A 78 -6.57 -1.27 -1.63
N ALA A 79 -6.95 -0.18 -0.98
CA ALA A 79 -6.04 0.94 -0.72
C ALA A 79 -4.86 0.52 0.18
N ARG A 80 -5.09 -0.31 1.20
CA ARG A 80 -4.02 -0.88 2.05
C ARG A 80 -3.11 -1.83 1.26
N ARG A 81 -3.69 -2.69 0.41
CA ARG A 81 -2.93 -3.59 -0.48
C ARG A 81 -2.06 -2.80 -1.44
N ARG A 82 -2.61 -1.77 -2.10
CA ARG A 82 -1.85 -0.85 -2.94
C ARG A 82 -0.74 -0.13 -2.17
N SER A 83 -1.02 0.40 -0.98
CA SER A 83 0.01 1.04 -0.15
C SER A 83 1.14 0.06 0.22
N THR A 84 0.79 -1.17 0.59
CA THR A 84 1.77 -2.22 0.91
C THR A 84 2.57 -2.63 -0.32
N ALA A 85 1.90 -2.80 -1.47
CA ALA A 85 2.53 -3.11 -2.73
C ALA A 85 3.45 -1.97 -3.16
N THR A 86 3.03 -0.71 -3.12
CA THR A 86 3.89 0.45 -3.40
C THR A 86 5.10 0.47 -2.48
N ARG A 87 4.94 0.21 -1.17
CA ARG A 87 6.08 0.10 -0.24
C ARG A 87 7.01 -1.06 -0.59
N ALA A 88 6.46 -2.19 -1.03
CA ALA A 88 7.24 -3.34 -1.47
C ALA A 88 7.96 -3.11 -2.81
N HIS A 89 7.33 -2.40 -3.75
CA HIS A 89 7.92 -1.99 -5.03
C HIS A 89 8.88 -0.80 -4.87
N SER A 90 8.77 -0.05 -3.77
CA SER A 90 9.75 0.97 -3.36
C SER A 90 11.03 0.35 -2.79
N HIS A 91 11.11 -0.99 -2.65
CA HIS A 91 12.40 -1.63 -2.54
C HIS A 91 13.13 -1.50 -3.88
N THR A 92 14.22 -0.74 -3.88
CA THR A 92 15.18 -0.43 -4.98
C THR A 92 15.69 -1.65 -5.77
N LYS A 93 15.26 -2.87 -5.45
CA LYS A 93 15.68 -4.12 -6.10
C LYS A 93 14.71 -4.64 -7.17
N LEU A 94 13.55 -4.03 -7.38
CA LEU A 94 12.51 -4.55 -8.29
C LEU A 94 12.01 -3.55 -9.34
N ASP A 95 12.60 -2.36 -9.46
CA ASP A 95 12.33 -1.50 -10.61
C ASP A 95 13.12 -2.05 -11.82
N PRO A 96 12.46 -2.58 -12.88
CA PRO A 96 13.17 -2.75 -14.12
C PRO A 96 13.44 -1.34 -14.62
N LEU A 97 14.66 -0.85 -14.40
CA LEU A 97 15.15 0.42 -14.94
C LEU A 97 14.59 0.57 -16.35
N ALA A 98 13.58 1.43 -16.51
CA ALA A 98 13.12 1.84 -17.82
C ALA A 98 14.38 2.26 -18.55
N ALA A 99 14.70 1.60 -19.67
CA ALA A 99 16.01 1.65 -20.33
C ALA A 99 16.58 3.07 -20.27
N ALA A 100 17.44 3.31 -19.27
CA ALA A 100 17.87 4.65 -18.94
C ALA A 100 18.77 5.12 -20.08
N ASP A 101 18.60 6.37 -20.49
CA ASP A 101 19.46 7.01 -21.47
C ASP A 101 20.93 6.79 -21.03
N PRO A 102 21.85 6.35 -21.90
CA PRO A 102 23.28 6.22 -21.55
C PRO A 102 23.87 7.45 -20.86
N ALA A 103 23.34 8.65 -21.13
CA ALA A 103 23.69 9.87 -20.43
C ALA A 103 23.20 9.89 -18.96
N GLU A 104 21.98 9.45 -18.68
CA GLU A 104 21.42 9.29 -17.32
C GLU A 104 22.21 8.24 -16.52
N LEU A 105 22.53 7.09 -17.13
CA LEU A 105 23.34 6.04 -16.48
C LEU A 105 24.75 6.53 -16.08
N THR A 106 25.32 7.46 -16.85
CA THR A 106 26.65 8.03 -16.56
C THR A 106 26.60 9.04 -15.41
N CYS A 107 25.54 9.86 -15.38
CA CYS A 107 25.26 10.77 -14.26
C CYS A 107 24.97 10.01 -12.97
N ASP A 108 24.13 8.97 -13.02
CA ASP A 108 23.81 8.12 -11.88
C ASP A 108 25.06 7.42 -11.32
N ARG A 109 25.97 7.00 -12.21
CA ARG A 109 27.24 6.38 -11.79
C ARG A 109 28.18 7.39 -11.12
N ALA A 110 28.29 8.59 -11.68
CA ALA A 110 29.09 9.65 -11.08
C ALA A 110 28.51 10.10 -9.72
N GLU A 111 27.19 10.15 -9.58
CA GLU A 111 26.51 10.44 -8.32
C GLU A 111 26.70 9.30 -7.31
N ALA A 112 26.57 8.04 -7.73
CA ALA A 112 26.83 6.88 -6.89
C ALA A 112 28.28 6.82 -6.41
N ASP A 113 29.25 7.11 -7.27
CA ASP A 113 30.68 7.16 -6.92
C ASP A 113 30.97 8.33 -5.98
N TRP A 114 30.33 9.48 -6.17
CA TRP A 114 30.40 10.61 -5.25
C TRP A 114 29.80 10.27 -3.87
N VAL A 115 28.62 9.64 -3.82
CA VAL A 115 28.01 9.17 -2.57
C VAL A 115 28.91 8.13 -1.89
N ALA A 116 29.41 7.15 -2.63
CA ALA A 116 30.27 6.08 -2.12
C ALA A 116 31.60 6.62 -1.57
N SER A 117 32.20 7.62 -2.22
CA SER A 117 33.43 8.27 -1.72
C SER A 117 33.19 9.21 -0.53
N THR A 118 31.94 9.62 -0.31
CA THR A 118 31.55 10.55 0.76
C THR A 118 31.06 9.83 2.02
N LEU A 119 30.42 8.66 1.89
CA LEU A 119 29.96 7.83 3.01
C LEU A 119 31.04 7.51 4.08
N PRO A 120 32.32 7.26 3.73
CA PRO A 120 33.39 7.05 4.70
C PRO A 120 33.65 8.25 5.63
N ARG A 121 33.27 9.48 5.23
CA ARG A 121 33.42 10.71 6.03
C ARG A 121 32.38 10.83 7.15
N LEU A 122 31.34 9.99 7.11
CA LEU A 122 30.37 9.85 8.20
C LEU A 122 30.88 8.84 9.24
N THR A 123 30.56 9.07 10.51
CA THR A 123 30.81 8.08 11.56
C THR A 123 29.95 6.83 11.34
N ALA A 124 30.29 5.72 12.00
CA ALA A 124 29.50 4.48 11.91
C ALA A 124 28.03 4.70 12.27
N TYR A 125 27.79 5.47 13.34
CA TYR A 125 26.44 5.87 13.79
C TYR A 125 25.70 6.71 12.73
N GLU A 126 26.37 7.69 12.12
CA GLU A 126 25.76 8.54 11.10
C GLU A 126 25.44 7.74 9.82
N ARG A 127 26.29 6.78 9.44
CA ARG A 127 26.02 5.89 8.29
C ARG A 127 24.79 5.01 8.53
N GLU A 128 24.69 4.42 9.72
CA GLU A 128 23.54 3.60 10.10
C GLU A 128 22.25 4.42 10.14
N LEU A 129 22.32 5.65 10.69
CA LEU A 129 21.21 6.59 10.69
C LEU A 129 20.74 6.94 9.27
N VAL A 130 21.68 7.24 8.35
CA VAL A 130 21.36 7.54 6.94
C VAL A 130 20.77 6.31 6.24
N ALA A 131 21.31 5.12 6.49
CA ALA A 131 20.79 3.88 5.93
C ALA A 131 19.33 3.64 6.37
N LEU A 132 19.01 3.84 7.65
CA LEU A 132 17.63 3.66 8.14
C LEU A 132 16.65 4.70 7.56
N VAL A 133 17.08 5.94 7.37
CA VAL A 133 16.25 6.96 6.70
C VAL A 133 16.04 6.60 5.23
N ALA A 134 17.08 6.17 4.51
CA ALA A 134 16.99 5.76 3.11
C ALA A 134 16.09 4.54 2.90
N ASN A 135 16.01 3.64 3.89
CA ASN A 135 15.08 2.50 3.91
C ASN A 135 13.64 2.89 4.32
N GLY A 136 13.34 4.17 4.50
CA GLY A 136 11.98 4.66 4.74
C GLY A 136 11.45 4.47 6.16
N HIS A 137 12.32 4.25 7.15
CA HIS A 137 11.89 4.14 8.55
C HIS A 137 11.43 5.50 9.09
N ALA A 138 10.32 5.50 9.86
CA ALA A 138 9.87 6.71 10.55
C ALA A 138 10.86 7.11 11.65
N HIS A 139 11.02 8.41 11.90
CA HIS A 139 11.98 8.91 12.91
C HIS A 139 11.78 8.31 14.32
N SER A 140 10.55 7.97 14.69
CA SER A 140 10.22 7.30 15.94
C SER A 140 10.73 5.85 15.99
N ASP A 141 10.73 5.14 14.87
CA ASP A 141 11.22 3.76 14.78
C ASP A 141 12.74 3.73 14.75
N ILE A 142 13.36 4.66 14.04
CA ILE A 142 14.82 4.86 14.06
C ILE A 142 15.32 5.16 15.47
N ALA A 143 14.63 6.04 16.20
CA ALA A 143 14.95 6.34 17.59
C ALA A 143 14.93 5.08 18.46
N ARG A 144 13.91 4.22 18.28
CA ARG A 144 13.80 2.95 18.99
C ARG A 144 14.94 1.98 18.62
N MET A 145 15.28 1.88 17.34
CA MET A 145 16.32 0.98 16.83
C MET A 145 17.72 1.40 17.30
N LEU A 146 17.99 2.71 17.36
CA LEU A 146 19.30 3.26 17.75
C LEU A 146 19.40 3.55 19.26
N GLY A 147 18.36 3.25 20.05
CA GLY A 147 18.36 3.52 21.50
C GLY A 147 18.39 5.01 21.86
N THR A 148 17.82 5.87 21.01
CA THR A 148 17.80 7.33 21.20
C THR A 148 16.36 7.87 21.29
N THR A 149 16.20 9.18 21.53
CA THR A 149 14.88 9.82 21.54
C THR A 149 14.50 10.33 20.13
N PRO A 150 13.21 10.39 19.78
CA PRO A 150 12.77 10.90 18.46
C PRO A 150 13.33 12.30 18.14
N ARG A 151 13.43 13.16 19.15
CA ARG A 151 14.01 14.51 19.02
C ARG A 151 15.52 14.46 18.74
N ALA A 152 16.26 13.61 19.44
CA ALA A 152 17.69 13.40 19.20
C ALA A 152 17.96 12.86 17.79
N THR A 153 17.13 11.92 17.31
CA THR A 153 17.17 11.38 15.95
C THR A 153 16.95 12.48 14.90
N GLN A 154 15.92 13.31 15.05
CA GLN A 154 15.64 14.44 14.14
C GLN A 154 16.81 15.43 14.09
N THR A 155 17.38 15.80 15.24
CA THR A 155 18.55 16.68 15.30
C THR A 155 19.77 16.04 14.64
N ALA A 156 20.00 14.74 14.85
CA ALA A 156 21.10 14.02 14.21
C ALA A 156 20.95 14.00 12.68
N ILE A 157 19.75 13.68 12.16
CA ILE A 157 19.46 13.70 10.71
C ILE A 157 19.71 15.10 10.13
N HIS A 158 19.23 16.15 10.81
CA HIS A 158 19.43 17.52 10.36
C HIS A 158 20.92 17.88 10.25
N ARG A 159 21.73 17.52 11.26
CA ARG A 159 23.19 17.77 11.26
C ARG A 159 23.90 16.99 10.16
N VAL A 160 23.56 15.72 9.97
CA VAL A 160 24.14 14.88 8.92
C VAL A 160 23.82 15.45 7.53
N ARG A 161 22.59 15.91 7.29
CA ARG A 161 22.21 16.57 6.04
C ARG A 161 23.01 17.86 5.79
N GLY A 162 23.23 18.67 6.83
CA GLY A 162 24.08 19.85 6.75
C GLY A 162 25.54 19.51 6.41
N LYS A 163 26.07 18.46 7.03
CA LYS A 163 27.43 17.94 6.81
C LYS A 163 27.60 17.46 5.37
N ILE A 164 26.66 16.68 4.83
CA ILE A 164 26.65 16.23 3.43
C ILE A 164 26.57 17.41 2.47
N LYS A 165 25.69 18.38 2.72
CA LYS A 165 25.55 19.58 1.88
C LYS A 165 26.81 20.43 1.85
N SER A 166 27.62 20.42 2.91
CA SER A 166 28.91 21.13 2.95
C SER A 166 30.00 20.49 2.09
N TRP A 167 29.85 19.21 1.74
CA TRP A 167 30.80 18.44 0.92
C TRP A 167 30.45 18.45 -0.57
N ALA A 168 29.21 18.79 -0.91
CA ALA A 168 28.73 18.91 -2.28
C ALA A 168 29.08 20.27 -2.93
N ARG A 169 30.01 21.03 -2.33
CA ARG A 169 30.39 22.38 -2.72
C ARG A 169 31.87 22.42 -3.07
#